data_AF-A0A821Z435-F1
#
_entry.id   AF-A0A821Z435-F1
#
_cell.length_a   1.000
_cell.length_b   1.000
_cell.length_c   1.000
_cell.angle_alpha   90.00
_cell.angle_beta   90.00
_cell.angle_gamma   90.00
#
_symmetry.space_group_name_H-M   'P 1'
#
loop_
_entity.id
_entity.type
_entity.pdbx_description
1 polymer ?
#
loop_
_entity_poly.entity_id
_entity_poly.type
_entity_poly.pdbx_seq_one_letter_code
_entity_poly.pdbx_strand_id
1 'polypeptide(L)'
;MHRAILSLLMIVQCWCDVQVSIDRIKGEYSISVGNNIWLRSSSTALYVDDRWYSSNDSSLLLIDTLVFQGDDPDFGNWNETQLIYKLNHGGIVTNVSAHIRQWNSISSITFRLNIGTKDLTNNINLNMDQVRTVFPSFKIEQIDTNDYRGYFTFEGVMMGYDEMHAGIWKSSNTVIKSGMEAGPVVLFNITQHGQNDVIILSPFAQFMATSLSQQDNILQYGVMGSIKTIPANYNHTMILFYSSNGINDALRQYGNIMQRAYNRDKQYR
;
A
#
# COMPACT_ATOMS: atom_id res chain seq x y z
N MET A 1 -27.65 -54.68 1.65
CA MET A 1 -26.58 -53.98 0.90
C MET A 1 -27.02 -52.55 0.64
N HIS A 2 -26.64 -51.59 1.49
CA HIS A 2 -26.77 -50.15 1.21
C HIS A 2 -25.45 -49.50 1.63
N ARG A 3 -24.64 -49.11 0.64
CA ARG A 3 -23.40 -48.36 0.85
C ARG A 3 -23.75 -46.87 0.86
N ALA A 4 -23.66 -46.23 2.02
CA ALA A 4 -23.65 -44.79 2.13
C ALA A 4 -22.26 -44.28 1.73
N ILE A 5 -22.18 -43.50 0.65
CA ILE A 5 -20.97 -42.80 0.22
C ILE A 5 -20.93 -41.49 1.01
N LEU A 6 -20.05 -41.45 2.01
CA LEU A 6 -19.72 -40.25 2.77
C LEU A 6 -18.85 -39.35 1.88
N SER A 7 -19.45 -38.34 1.27
CA SER A 7 -18.72 -37.34 0.48
C SER A 7 -18.07 -36.36 1.44
N LEU A 8 -16.79 -36.57 1.72
CA LEU A 8 -15.94 -35.68 2.49
C LEU A 8 -15.65 -34.43 1.63
N LEU A 9 -16.41 -33.35 1.82
CA LEU A 9 -16.04 -32.04 1.30
C LEU A 9 -14.80 -31.56 2.05
N MET A 10 -13.61 -31.77 1.48
CA MET A 10 -12.43 -31.01 1.87
C MET A 10 -12.60 -29.59 1.36
N ILE A 11 -13.11 -28.70 2.22
CA ILE A 11 -12.96 -27.27 2.01
C ILE A 11 -11.51 -26.94 2.37
N VAL A 12 -10.62 -27.02 1.37
CA VAL A 12 -9.26 -26.46 1.49
C VAL A 12 -9.42 -24.95 1.36
N GLN A 13 -9.89 -24.30 2.41
CA GLN A 13 -9.84 -22.85 2.53
C GLN A 13 -8.39 -22.49 2.84
N CYS A 14 -7.58 -22.33 1.79
CA CYS A 14 -6.36 -21.57 1.87
C CYS A 14 -6.78 -20.09 1.95
N TRP A 15 -7.19 -19.65 3.15
CA TRP A 15 -7.50 -18.25 3.39
C TRP A 15 -6.17 -17.53 3.52
N CYS A 16 -5.90 -16.60 2.61
CA CYS A 16 -4.87 -15.61 2.82
C CYS A 16 -5.24 -14.86 4.11
N ASP A 17 -4.35 -14.88 5.10
CA ASP A 17 -4.59 -14.33 6.44
C ASP A 17 -4.80 -12.81 6.41
N VAL A 18 -4.30 -12.14 5.36
CA VAL A 18 -4.54 -10.73 5.07
C VAL A 18 -5.56 -10.59 3.95
N GLN A 19 -6.57 -9.74 4.17
CA GLN A 19 -7.68 -9.54 3.24
C GLN A 19 -7.92 -8.05 3.00
N VAL A 20 -8.31 -7.70 1.77
CA VAL A 20 -8.80 -6.36 1.44
C VAL A 20 -10.31 -6.38 1.19
N SER A 21 -11.02 -5.45 1.83
CA SER A 21 -12.42 -5.15 1.53
C SER A 21 -12.50 -3.79 0.84
N ILE A 22 -13.28 -3.68 -0.24
CA ILE A 22 -13.34 -2.49 -1.09
C ILE A 22 -14.81 -2.09 -1.28
N ASP A 23 -15.14 -0.85 -0.90
CA ASP A 23 -16.38 -0.20 -1.31
C ASP A 23 -16.25 0.23 -2.77
N ARG A 24 -16.86 -0.53 -3.67
CA ARG A 24 -16.78 -0.31 -5.13
C ARG A 24 -17.50 0.96 -5.61
N ILE A 25 -18.32 1.59 -4.76
CA ILE A 25 -19.04 2.82 -5.09
C ILE A 25 -18.20 4.04 -4.67
N LYS A 26 -17.51 3.96 -3.53
CA LYS A 26 -16.72 5.08 -2.99
C LYS A 26 -15.23 4.98 -3.29
N GLY A 27 -14.72 3.80 -3.61
CA GLY A 27 -13.29 3.52 -3.72
C GLY A 27 -12.55 3.50 -2.38
N GLU A 28 -13.30 3.48 -1.26
CA GLU A 28 -12.75 3.27 0.08
C GLU A 28 -12.39 1.79 0.26
N TYR A 29 -11.36 1.49 1.02
CA TYR A 29 -10.94 0.12 1.29
C TYR A 29 -10.39 -0.05 2.70
N SER A 30 -10.42 -1.28 3.20
CA SER A 30 -9.83 -1.65 4.49
C SER A 30 -9.03 -2.94 4.38
N ILE A 31 -7.98 -3.04 5.20
CA ILE A 31 -7.14 -4.22 5.31
C ILE A 31 -7.43 -4.88 6.64
N SER A 32 -7.73 -6.17 6.60
CA SER A 32 -7.99 -6.97 7.77
C SER A 32 -6.99 -8.13 7.87
N VAL A 33 -6.63 -8.49 9.10
CA VAL A 33 -5.89 -9.70 9.42
C VAL A 33 -6.79 -10.56 10.29
N GLY A 34 -7.12 -11.76 9.79
CA GLY A 34 -8.22 -12.54 10.35
C GLY A 34 -9.52 -11.72 10.36
N ASN A 35 -10.12 -11.56 11.54
CA ASN A 35 -11.38 -10.79 11.71
C ASN A 35 -11.17 -9.34 12.17
N ASN A 36 -9.92 -8.88 12.28
CA ASN A 36 -9.60 -7.57 12.82
C ASN A 36 -9.19 -6.61 11.71
N ILE A 37 -9.79 -5.42 11.68
CA ILE A 37 -9.35 -4.36 10.76
C ILE A 37 -8.02 -3.80 11.27
N TRP A 38 -7.02 -3.79 10.41
CA TRP A 38 -5.73 -3.15 10.68
C TRP A 38 -5.66 -1.78 10.02
N LEU A 39 -6.07 -1.63 8.76
CA LEU A 39 -5.92 -0.35 8.08
C LEU A 39 -7.23 0.06 7.44
N ARG A 40 -7.56 1.35 7.54
CA ARG A 40 -8.63 2.00 6.76
C ARG A 40 -7.99 2.96 5.79
N SER A 41 -8.46 2.93 4.55
CA SER A 41 -7.97 3.85 3.53
C SER A 41 -8.29 5.29 3.88
N SER A 42 -7.53 6.20 3.29
CA SER A 42 -7.93 7.60 3.16
C SER A 42 -8.20 7.92 1.69
N SER A 43 -8.23 9.20 1.33
CA SER A 43 -8.51 9.64 -0.04
C SER A 43 -7.38 9.30 -1.01
N THR A 44 -7.74 9.07 -2.27
CA THR A 44 -6.81 9.10 -3.39
C THR A 44 -6.67 10.54 -3.88
N ALA A 45 -5.45 11.01 -4.16
CA ALA A 45 -5.23 12.38 -4.60
C ALA A 45 -4.07 12.54 -5.60
N LEU A 46 -4.10 13.63 -6.36
CA LEU A 46 -3.09 14.01 -7.35
C LEU A 46 -2.86 15.52 -7.30
N TYR A 47 -1.60 15.95 -7.34
CA TYR A 47 -1.22 17.35 -7.46
C TYR A 47 -0.75 17.63 -8.89
N VAL A 48 -1.58 18.34 -9.65
CA VAL A 48 -1.37 18.70 -11.05
C VAL A 48 -1.90 20.10 -11.31
N ASP A 49 -1.33 20.84 -12.25
CA ASP A 49 -1.66 22.25 -12.50
C ASP A 49 -1.61 23.11 -11.21
N ASP A 50 -0.63 22.81 -10.35
CA ASP A 50 -0.38 23.51 -9.09
C ASP A 50 -1.56 23.43 -8.07
N ARG A 51 -2.45 22.45 -8.22
CA ARG A 51 -3.56 22.19 -7.29
C ARG A 51 -3.79 20.72 -7.00
N TRP A 52 -4.38 20.45 -5.84
CA TRP A 52 -4.81 19.11 -5.45
C TRP A 52 -6.14 18.75 -6.10
N TYR A 53 -6.21 17.50 -6.58
CA TYR A 53 -7.44 16.81 -6.96
C TYR A 53 -7.59 15.58 -6.09
N SER A 54 -8.75 15.38 -5.48
CA SER A 54 -8.96 14.33 -4.49
C SER A 54 -10.29 13.60 -4.69
N SER A 55 -10.32 12.34 -4.26
CA SER A 55 -11.57 11.59 -4.14
C SER A 55 -12.46 12.16 -3.02
N ASN A 56 -11.88 12.88 -2.05
CA ASN A 56 -12.64 13.43 -0.91
C ASN A 56 -13.47 14.67 -1.28
N ASP A 57 -12.96 15.53 -2.17
CA ASP A 57 -13.64 16.74 -2.63
C ASP A 57 -14.35 16.56 -3.99
N SER A 58 -14.38 15.33 -4.50
CA SER A 58 -14.97 14.94 -5.79
C SER A 58 -14.33 15.57 -7.03
N SER A 59 -13.18 16.23 -6.90
CA SER A 59 -12.43 16.74 -8.06
C SER A 59 -11.68 15.63 -8.81
N LEU A 60 -11.41 14.51 -8.15
CA LEU A 60 -10.96 13.24 -8.75
C LEU A 60 -12.07 12.19 -8.60
N LEU A 61 -12.97 12.13 -9.59
CA LEU A 61 -14.20 11.35 -9.49
C LEU A 61 -13.97 9.87 -9.84
N LEU A 62 -14.35 8.95 -8.96
CA LEU A 62 -14.43 7.52 -9.29
C LEU A 62 -15.58 7.31 -10.29
N ILE A 63 -15.26 6.80 -11.48
CA ILE A 63 -16.23 6.60 -12.57
C ILE A 63 -16.53 5.15 -12.86
N ASP A 64 -15.63 4.22 -12.50
CA ASP A 64 -15.83 2.79 -12.74
C ASP A 64 -14.98 1.95 -11.78
N THR A 65 -15.41 0.71 -11.53
CA THR A 65 -14.66 -0.28 -10.76
C THR A 65 -14.70 -1.64 -11.47
N LEU A 66 -13.53 -2.08 -11.94
CA LEU A 66 -13.35 -3.35 -12.63
C LEU A 66 -12.70 -4.38 -11.71
N VAL A 67 -12.94 -5.66 -11.98
CA VAL A 67 -12.34 -6.79 -11.24
C VAL A 67 -11.69 -7.73 -12.23
N PHE A 68 -10.49 -8.17 -11.87
CA PHE A 68 -9.67 -9.07 -12.66
C PHE A 68 -9.14 -10.18 -11.77
N GLN A 69 -8.77 -11.28 -12.42
CA GLN A 69 -8.01 -12.37 -11.82
C GLN A 69 -6.91 -12.76 -12.79
N GLY A 70 -5.84 -13.33 -12.26
CA GLY A 70 -4.75 -13.83 -13.09
C GLY A 70 -3.78 -14.66 -12.29
N ASP A 71 -2.69 -15.03 -12.96
CA ASP A 71 -1.59 -15.80 -12.40
C ASP A 71 -0.28 -15.11 -12.76
N ASP A 72 0.66 -15.14 -11.84
CA ASP A 72 2.01 -14.61 -12.01
C ASP A 72 3.01 -15.75 -11.74
N PRO A 73 4.02 -15.99 -12.60
CA PRO A 73 4.98 -17.07 -12.39
C PRO A 73 5.73 -16.98 -11.04
N ASP A 74 5.91 -15.77 -10.52
CA ASP A 74 6.66 -15.50 -9.30
C ASP A 74 5.78 -15.34 -8.06
N PHE A 75 4.49 -15.08 -8.19
CA PHE A 75 3.63 -14.87 -7.01
C PHE A 75 2.34 -15.69 -7.02
N GLY A 76 2.13 -16.46 -8.08
CA GLY A 76 0.97 -17.30 -8.32
C GLY A 76 -0.30 -16.50 -8.56
N ASN A 77 -1.43 -17.12 -8.25
CA ASN A 77 -2.74 -16.56 -8.56
C ASN A 77 -3.03 -15.29 -7.74
N TRP A 78 -3.78 -14.37 -8.34
CA TRP A 78 -4.18 -13.10 -7.74
C TRP A 78 -5.57 -12.66 -8.18
N ASN A 79 -6.19 -11.84 -7.34
CA ASN A 79 -7.41 -11.09 -7.63
C ASN A 79 -7.09 -9.60 -7.54
N GLU A 80 -7.54 -8.81 -8.52
CA GLU A 80 -7.29 -7.36 -8.59
C GLU A 80 -8.59 -6.60 -8.76
N THR A 81 -8.77 -5.55 -7.97
CA THR A 81 -9.80 -4.54 -8.19
C THR A 81 -9.13 -3.28 -8.73
N GLN A 82 -9.63 -2.77 -9.86
CA GLN A 82 -9.19 -1.54 -10.48
C GLN A 82 -10.25 -0.46 -10.26
N LEU A 83 -9.84 0.64 -9.64
CA LEU A 83 -10.63 1.85 -9.42
C LEU A 83 -10.23 2.86 -10.50
N ILE A 84 -11.18 3.28 -11.34
CA ILE A 84 -10.92 4.20 -12.46
C ILE A 84 -11.44 5.59 -12.08
N TYR A 85 -10.51 6.54 -11.98
CA TYR A 85 -10.79 7.93 -11.66
C TYR A 85 -10.72 8.81 -12.90
N LYS A 86 -11.68 9.73 -13.03
CA LYS A 86 -11.67 10.79 -14.01
C LYS A 86 -10.99 12.02 -13.43
N LEU A 87 -9.92 12.46 -14.09
CA LEU A 87 -9.21 13.70 -13.80
C LEU A 87 -9.51 14.73 -14.90
N ASN A 88 -9.95 15.92 -14.51
CA ASN A 88 -10.15 17.05 -15.43
C ASN A 88 -9.22 18.21 -15.04
N HIS A 89 -8.14 18.37 -15.77
CA HIS A 89 -7.07 19.32 -15.45
C HIS A 89 -6.66 20.09 -16.72
N GLY A 90 -6.48 21.41 -16.62
CA GLY A 90 -6.16 22.25 -17.79
C GLY A 90 -7.15 22.15 -18.97
N GLY A 91 -8.40 21.75 -18.73
CA GLY A 91 -9.39 21.45 -19.79
C GLY A 91 -9.20 20.10 -20.50
N ILE A 92 -8.23 19.30 -20.06
CA ILE A 92 -7.95 17.95 -20.54
C ILE A 92 -8.59 16.95 -19.59
N VAL A 93 -9.34 16.02 -20.16
CA VAL A 93 -9.90 14.88 -19.43
C VAL A 93 -9.01 13.66 -19.65
N THR A 94 -8.53 13.06 -18.57
CA THR A 94 -7.77 11.81 -18.58
C THR A 94 -8.27 10.87 -17.49
N ASN A 95 -8.02 9.58 -17.66
CA ASN A 95 -8.32 8.57 -16.66
C ASN A 95 -7.04 8.17 -15.93
N VAL A 96 -7.15 8.07 -14.62
CA VAL A 96 -6.12 7.55 -13.71
C VAL A 96 -6.68 6.27 -13.12
N SER A 97 -5.87 5.22 -13.01
CA SER A 97 -6.35 3.96 -12.45
C SER A 97 -5.52 3.52 -11.25
N ALA A 98 -6.23 3.23 -10.16
CA ALA A 98 -5.66 2.65 -8.96
C ALA A 98 -6.00 1.16 -8.92
N HIS A 99 -5.01 0.32 -8.66
CA HIS A 99 -5.12 -1.14 -8.67
C HIS A 99 -4.81 -1.68 -7.29
N ILE A 100 -5.71 -2.50 -6.75
CA ILE A 100 -5.54 -3.21 -5.49
C ILE A 100 -5.55 -4.69 -5.81
N ARG A 101 -4.38 -5.33 -5.72
CA ARG A 101 -4.21 -6.74 -6.04
C ARG A 101 -3.90 -7.54 -4.79
N GLN A 102 -4.75 -8.50 -4.47
CA GLN A 102 -4.53 -9.48 -3.42
C GLN A 102 -3.94 -10.76 -4.01
N TRP A 103 -2.84 -11.21 -3.43
CA TRP A 103 -2.15 -12.43 -3.85
C TRP A 103 -2.64 -13.62 -3.04
N ASN A 104 -2.86 -14.75 -3.72
CA ASN A 104 -3.40 -15.96 -3.09
C ASN A 104 -2.29 -16.90 -2.58
N SER A 105 -1.09 -16.84 -3.17
CA SER A 105 0.04 -17.73 -2.83
C SER A 105 1.06 -17.10 -1.89
N ILE A 106 0.98 -15.78 -1.69
CA ILE A 106 1.77 -15.04 -0.71
C ILE A 106 0.82 -14.14 0.07
N SER A 107 1.07 -13.95 1.36
CA SER A 107 0.26 -13.09 2.22
C SER A 107 0.56 -11.61 1.96
N SER A 108 0.16 -11.13 0.78
CA SER A 108 0.47 -9.79 0.30
C SER A 108 -0.68 -9.15 -0.44
N ILE A 109 -0.71 -7.81 -0.39
CA ILE A 109 -1.54 -6.96 -1.22
C ILE A 109 -0.64 -5.92 -1.88
N THR A 110 -0.72 -5.76 -3.19
CA THR A 110 -0.01 -4.71 -3.93
C THR A 110 -0.96 -3.63 -4.39
N PHE A 111 -0.54 -2.39 -4.22
CA PHE A 111 -1.26 -1.18 -4.61
C PHE A 111 -0.48 -0.49 -5.72
N ARG A 112 -1.09 -0.28 -6.88
CA ARG A 112 -0.45 0.39 -8.01
C ARG A 112 -1.29 1.57 -8.48
N LEU A 113 -0.66 2.71 -8.73
CA LEU A 113 -1.30 3.85 -9.36
C LEU A 113 -0.73 4.05 -10.77
N ASN A 114 -1.59 4.11 -11.77
CA ASN A 114 -1.25 4.47 -13.14
C ASN A 114 -1.86 5.84 -13.45
N ILE A 115 -1.04 6.84 -13.79
CA ILE A 115 -1.51 8.23 -14.05
C ILE A 115 -2.11 8.43 -15.45
N GLY A 116 -2.20 7.38 -16.25
CA GLY A 116 -2.86 7.41 -17.55
C GLY A 116 -1.99 7.98 -18.66
N THR A 117 -2.61 8.44 -19.73
CA THR A 117 -1.92 8.70 -21.02
C THR A 117 -1.38 10.13 -21.19
N LYS A 118 -1.45 10.94 -20.14
CA LYS A 118 -1.06 12.36 -20.18
C LYS A 118 -0.03 12.65 -19.09
N ASP A 119 0.92 13.52 -19.42
CA ASP A 119 1.87 14.04 -18.46
C ASP A 119 1.14 14.87 -17.41
N LEU A 120 1.47 14.66 -16.14
CA LEU A 120 1.01 15.51 -15.04
C LEU A 120 2.12 16.50 -14.72
N THR A 121 1.95 17.76 -15.10
CA THR A 121 2.96 18.81 -14.95
C THR A 121 2.54 19.85 -13.91
N ASN A 122 3.53 20.39 -13.21
CA ASN A 122 3.38 21.45 -12.22
C ASN A 122 4.49 22.49 -12.39
N ASN A 123 4.20 23.75 -12.08
CA ASN A 123 5.20 24.81 -12.06
C ASN A 123 5.81 24.98 -10.67
N ILE A 124 5.02 24.70 -9.63
CA ILE A 124 5.39 24.83 -8.22
C ILE A 124 5.95 23.51 -7.69
N ASN A 125 7.12 23.60 -7.05
CA ASN A 125 7.70 22.48 -6.30
C ASN A 125 6.99 22.31 -4.97
N LEU A 126 6.55 21.09 -4.66
CA LEU A 126 6.24 20.69 -3.28
C LEU A 126 7.54 20.42 -2.53
N ASN A 127 7.46 20.34 -1.20
CA ASN A 127 8.59 19.92 -0.38
C ASN A 127 9.02 18.48 -0.75
N MET A 128 10.31 18.17 -0.65
CA MET A 128 10.83 16.81 -0.84
C MET A 128 10.22 15.79 0.13
N ASP A 129 9.77 16.23 1.31
CA ASP A 129 9.08 15.38 2.29
C ASP A 129 7.57 15.20 2.03
N GLN A 130 7.06 15.74 0.93
CA GLN A 130 5.68 15.56 0.49
C GLN A 130 5.62 14.62 -0.72
N VAL A 131 4.43 14.11 -1.01
CA VAL A 131 4.15 13.37 -2.26
C VAL A 131 3.21 14.17 -3.16
N ARG A 132 3.23 13.91 -4.48
CA ARG A 132 2.31 14.51 -5.48
C ARG A 132 1.17 13.60 -5.89
N THR A 133 1.35 12.31 -5.72
CA THR A 133 0.30 11.33 -5.92
C THR A 133 0.02 10.71 -4.57
N VAL A 134 -1.22 10.34 -4.29
CA VAL A 134 -1.60 9.71 -3.03
C VAL A 134 -2.38 8.46 -3.38
N PHE A 135 -1.68 7.32 -3.44
CA PHE A 135 -2.27 5.99 -3.49
C PHE A 135 -1.17 4.92 -3.29
N PRO A 136 -1.34 3.97 -2.36
CA PRO A 136 -2.40 3.92 -1.37
C PRO A 136 -2.25 5.03 -0.30
N SER A 137 -3.30 5.25 0.49
CA SER A 137 -3.23 6.08 1.69
C SER A 137 -3.99 5.42 2.83
N PHE A 138 -3.53 5.63 4.07
CA PHE A 138 -4.09 4.98 5.25
C PHE A 138 -4.24 5.96 6.40
N LYS A 139 -5.30 5.79 7.18
CA LYS A 139 -5.47 6.54 8.43
C LYS A 139 -4.54 5.98 9.51
N ILE A 140 -3.82 6.90 10.13
CA ILE A 140 -3.09 6.69 11.39
C ILE A 140 -4.11 6.92 12.50
N GLU A 141 -4.73 5.86 12.98
CA GLU A 141 -5.81 5.91 13.96
C GLU A 141 -5.83 4.64 14.79
N GLN A 142 -6.40 4.74 15.99
CA GLN A 142 -6.82 3.57 16.73
C GLN A 142 -8.20 3.13 16.21
N ILE A 143 -8.34 1.85 15.87
CA ILE A 143 -9.61 1.29 15.38
C ILE A 143 -10.63 1.20 16.51
N ASP A 144 -10.18 0.86 17.72
CA ASP A 144 -10.98 0.83 18.95
C ASP A 144 -10.08 1.02 20.19
N THR A 145 -10.67 0.96 21.38
CA THR A 145 -9.96 1.17 22.67
C THR A 145 -8.93 0.09 23.00
N ASN A 146 -9.00 -1.06 22.35
CA ASN A 146 -8.08 -2.20 22.48
C ASN A 146 -7.12 -2.30 21.29
N ASP A 147 -7.02 -1.24 20.48
CA ASP A 147 -6.03 -1.17 19.41
C ASP A 147 -4.64 -0.81 19.96
N TYR A 148 -3.81 -1.85 20.11
CA TYR A 148 -2.44 -1.79 20.59
C TYR A 148 -1.41 -1.92 19.46
N ARG A 149 -1.77 -1.55 18.23
CA ARG A 149 -0.80 -1.55 17.14
C ARG A 149 0.29 -0.52 17.41
N GLY A 150 1.52 -0.98 17.31
CA GLY A 150 2.71 -0.17 17.24
C GLY A 150 3.22 -0.08 15.82
N TYR A 151 4.12 0.86 15.60
CA TYR A 151 4.88 0.95 14.38
C TYR A 151 6.37 1.05 14.67
N PHE A 152 7.15 0.69 13.67
CA PHE A 152 8.56 1.00 13.56
C PHE A 152 8.88 1.34 12.10
N THR A 153 9.66 2.39 11.87
CA THR A 153 10.11 2.84 10.56
C THR A 153 11.62 2.80 10.48
N PHE A 154 12.12 2.37 9.32
CA PHE A 154 13.52 2.58 8.95
C PHE A 154 13.59 3.95 8.27
N GLU A 155 14.29 4.90 8.86
CA GLU A 155 14.52 6.22 8.26
C GLU A 155 16.01 6.52 8.28
N GLY A 156 16.44 7.51 7.49
CA GLY A 156 17.84 7.94 7.42
C GLY A 156 18.51 7.59 6.09
N VAL A 157 19.54 8.39 5.76
CA VAL A 157 20.41 8.17 4.59
C VAL A 157 20.90 6.71 4.55
N MET A 158 20.68 6.02 3.42
CA MET A 158 21.07 4.62 3.20
C MET A 158 20.52 3.60 4.22
N MET A 159 19.29 3.82 4.73
CA MET A 159 18.64 3.05 5.80
C MET A 159 19.33 3.19 7.17
N GLY A 160 19.95 4.35 7.41
CA GLY A 160 20.76 4.68 8.58
C GLY A 160 20.11 4.25 9.90
N TYR A 161 20.87 3.51 10.72
CA TYR A 161 20.42 3.09 12.05
C TYR A 161 20.01 4.26 12.96
N ASP A 162 20.51 5.46 12.66
CA ASP A 162 20.43 6.63 13.52
C ASP A 162 19.06 7.32 13.55
N GLU A 163 18.20 7.09 12.56
CA GLU A 163 16.87 7.74 12.46
C GLU A 163 15.69 6.78 12.60
N MET A 164 15.96 5.53 12.95
CA MET A 164 14.95 4.54 13.34
C MET A 164 13.93 5.13 14.31
N HIS A 165 12.65 4.99 13.99
CA HIS A 165 11.58 5.58 14.78
C HIS A 165 10.50 4.54 15.08
N ALA A 166 10.02 4.51 16.33
CA ALA A 166 8.97 3.60 16.75
C ALA A 166 7.98 4.30 17.68
N GLY A 167 6.75 3.83 17.68
CA GLY A 167 5.69 4.41 18.49
C GLY A 167 4.39 3.62 18.43
N ILE A 168 3.34 4.19 18.99
CA ILE A 168 1.98 3.65 18.92
C ILE A 168 1.32 4.14 17.63
N TRP A 169 0.60 3.29 16.92
CA TRP A 169 -0.17 3.68 15.75
C TRP A 169 -1.45 4.40 16.17
N LYS A 170 -1.39 5.74 16.27
CA LYS A 170 -2.52 6.59 16.66
C LYS A 170 -2.42 7.98 16.03
N SER A 171 -3.56 8.66 15.90
CA SER A 171 -3.68 9.93 15.17
C SER A 171 -2.83 11.08 15.70
N SER A 172 -2.42 11.03 16.98
CA SER A 172 -1.57 12.06 17.57
C SER A 172 -0.08 11.89 17.26
N ASN A 173 0.32 10.80 16.61
CA ASN A 173 1.73 10.44 16.42
C ASN A 173 2.22 10.76 15.01
N THR A 174 3.46 11.23 14.94
CA THR A 174 4.21 11.39 13.69
C THR A 174 4.96 10.10 13.41
N VAL A 175 4.44 9.31 12.47
CA VAL A 175 5.02 8.05 12.01
C VAL A 175 6.20 8.29 11.07
N ILE A 176 6.10 9.30 10.20
CA ILE A 176 7.11 9.61 9.17
C ILE A 176 7.79 10.93 9.52
N LYS A 177 9.12 10.92 9.68
CA LYS A 177 9.86 12.18 9.93
C LYS A 177 10.46 12.78 8.67
N SER A 178 10.91 11.96 7.71
CA SER A 178 11.37 12.42 6.39
C SER A 178 10.86 11.53 5.27
N GLY A 179 10.30 12.13 4.22
CA GLY A 179 9.78 11.37 3.08
C GLY A 179 10.85 10.92 2.10
N MET A 180 11.94 11.67 1.97
CA MET A 180 13.07 11.31 1.10
C MET A 180 13.87 10.13 1.66
N GLU A 181 13.92 10.01 2.97
CA GLU A 181 14.68 8.97 3.68
C GLU A 181 13.77 7.90 4.30
N ALA A 182 12.47 7.94 4.01
CA ALA A 182 11.51 6.96 4.50
C ALA A 182 11.72 5.59 3.86
N GLY A 183 11.93 4.59 4.70
CA GLY A 183 11.93 3.19 4.35
C GLY A 183 10.60 2.50 4.61
N PRO A 184 10.61 1.16 4.75
CA PRO A 184 9.43 0.40 5.13
C PRO A 184 8.84 0.83 6.48
N VAL A 185 7.51 0.82 6.58
CA VAL A 185 6.78 0.95 7.84
C VAL A 185 6.34 -0.43 8.28
N VAL A 186 6.77 -0.84 9.47
CA VAL A 186 6.40 -2.11 10.09
C VAL A 186 5.34 -1.84 11.14
N LEU A 187 4.17 -2.44 11.01
CA LEU A 187 3.10 -2.43 12.01
C LEU A 187 3.03 -3.77 12.72
N PHE A 188 2.86 -3.74 14.03
CA PHE A 188 2.83 -4.96 14.86
C PHE A 188 2.00 -4.72 16.11
N ASN A 189 1.61 -5.80 16.80
CA ASN A 189 0.94 -5.67 18.09
C ASN A 189 1.96 -5.50 19.24
N ILE A 190 1.89 -4.38 19.98
CA ILE A 190 2.81 -4.08 21.08
C ILE A 190 2.61 -5.04 22.25
N THR A 191 1.37 -5.46 22.56
CA THR A 191 1.11 -6.35 23.70
C THR A 191 1.67 -7.76 23.48
N GLN A 192 1.96 -8.10 22.22
CA GLN A 192 2.57 -9.37 21.82
C GLN A 192 4.05 -9.21 21.50
N HIS A 193 4.66 -8.05 21.83
CA HIS A 193 6.07 -7.75 21.58
C HIS A 193 6.51 -8.01 20.12
N GLY A 194 5.60 -7.84 19.15
CA GLY A 194 5.88 -8.11 17.74
C GLY A 194 6.18 -9.57 17.40
N GLN A 195 5.72 -10.54 18.20
CA GLN A 195 5.96 -11.97 17.99
C GLN A 195 4.95 -12.65 17.05
N ASN A 196 3.81 -12.00 16.78
CA ASN A 196 2.72 -12.58 15.99
C ASN A 196 2.46 -11.76 14.71
N ASP A 197 1.26 -11.20 14.56
CA ASP A 197 0.85 -10.45 13.38
C ASP A 197 1.74 -9.23 13.14
N VAL A 198 2.31 -9.19 11.93
CA VAL A 198 3.12 -8.08 11.45
C VAL A 198 2.72 -7.74 10.03
N ILE A 199 2.54 -6.44 9.78
CA ILE A 199 2.36 -5.87 8.45
C ILE A 199 3.60 -5.04 8.11
N ILE A 200 4.13 -5.23 6.90
CA ILE A 200 5.19 -4.38 6.32
C ILE A 200 4.60 -3.62 5.15
N LEU A 201 4.67 -2.30 5.20
CA LEU A 201 4.28 -1.39 4.13
C LEU A 201 5.54 -0.82 3.49
N SER A 202 5.72 -1.00 2.18
CA SER A 202 6.93 -0.57 1.51
C SER A 202 6.70 -0.28 0.03
N PRO A 203 7.45 0.65 -0.60
CA PRO A 203 7.53 0.71 -2.05
C PRO A 203 7.88 -0.67 -2.61
N PHE A 204 7.10 -1.13 -3.60
CA PHE A 204 7.37 -2.40 -4.27
C PHE A 204 8.18 -2.19 -5.55
N ALA A 205 8.02 -1.04 -6.20
CA ALA A 205 8.76 -0.66 -7.41
C ALA A 205 8.97 0.86 -7.46
N GLN A 206 9.84 1.30 -8.39
CA GLN A 206 10.24 2.71 -8.54
C GLN A 206 10.79 3.32 -7.23
N PHE A 207 11.63 2.57 -6.50
CA PHE A 207 12.14 2.93 -5.16
C PHE A 207 12.75 4.33 -5.03
N MET A 208 13.30 4.88 -6.13
CA MET A 208 13.92 6.21 -6.13
C MET A 208 12.92 7.37 -6.32
N ALA A 209 11.72 7.07 -6.80
CA ALA A 209 10.69 8.07 -7.09
C ALA A 209 9.47 7.93 -6.19
N THR A 210 9.20 6.72 -5.69
CA THR A 210 8.17 6.44 -4.69
C THR A 210 8.68 6.83 -3.31
N SER A 211 7.96 7.75 -2.67
CA SER A 211 8.20 8.27 -1.34
C SER A 211 6.94 8.06 -0.47
N LEU A 212 7.11 8.30 0.82
CA LEU A 212 6.09 8.20 1.83
C LEU A 212 6.04 9.53 2.58
N SER A 213 4.86 10.08 2.79
CA SER A 213 4.68 11.28 3.61
C SER A 213 3.57 11.08 4.61
N GLN A 214 3.56 11.91 5.63
CA GLN A 214 2.44 12.03 6.55
C GLN A 214 1.85 13.43 6.46
N GLN A 215 0.54 13.49 6.25
CA GLN A 215 -0.23 14.72 6.35
C GLN A 215 -1.31 14.51 7.42
N ASP A 216 -1.23 15.29 8.49
CA ASP A 216 -2.06 15.11 9.68
C ASP A 216 -1.98 13.67 10.20
N ASN A 217 -3.11 12.97 10.26
CA ASN A 217 -3.20 11.57 10.65
C ASN A 217 -3.33 10.63 9.44
N ILE A 218 -2.82 11.00 8.27
CA ILE A 218 -2.88 10.19 7.05
C ILE A 218 -1.46 9.85 6.59
N LEU A 219 -1.19 8.56 6.48
CA LEU A 219 -0.02 8.02 5.81
C LEU A 219 -0.28 7.98 4.30
N GLN A 220 0.59 8.60 3.50
CA GLN A 220 0.41 8.79 2.06
C GLN A 220 1.59 8.22 1.29
N TYR A 221 1.32 7.36 0.32
CA TYR A 221 2.34 6.83 -0.60
C TYR A 221 2.20 7.48 -1.98
N GLY A 222 3.34 7.82 -2.59
CA GLY A 222 3.33 8.33 -3.95
C GLY A 222 4.64 8.88 -4.47
N VAL A 223 4.56 9.56 -5.62
CA VAL A 223 5.71 10.20 -6.26
C VAL A 223 6.20 11.39 -5.44
N MET A 224 7.51 11.50 -5.24
CA MET A 224 8.16 12.57 -4.48
C MET A 224 7.75 13.99 -4.91
N GLY A 225 7.57 14.88 -3.93
CA GLY A 225 7.07 16.24 -4.06
C GLY A 225 7.90 17.16 -4.95
N SER A 226 9.21 16.95 -5.03
CA SER A 226 10.11 17.79 -5.84
C SER A 226 10.04 17.51 -7.35
N ILE A 227 9.37 16.44 -7.78
CA ILE A 227 9.24 16.07 -9.20
C ILE A 227 8.19 16.96 -9.88
N LYS A 228 8.58 17.77 -10.87
CA LYS A 228 7.64 18.68 -11.57
C LYS A 228 6.70 17.99 -12.54
N THR A 229 7.19 16.98 -13.24
CA THR A 229 6.46 16.30 -14.29
C THR A 229 6.48 14.80 -14.03
N ILE A 230 5.29 14.21 -13.93
CA ILE A 230 5.11 12.76 -13.92
C ILE A 230 4.71 12.37 -15.35
N PRO A 231 5.52 11.56 -16.05
CA PRO A 231 5.30 11.29 -17.47
C PRO A 231 4.07 10.38 -17.69
N ALA A 232 3.50 10.49 -18.88
CA ALA A 232 2.44 9.62 -19.35
C ALA A 232 2.85 8.14 -19.19
N ASN A 233 1.87 7.32 -18.78
CA ASN A 233 1.98 5.90 -18.52
C ASN A 233 2.95 5.51 -17.39
N TYR A 234 3.47 6.47 -16.62
CA TYR A 234 4.19 6.13 -15.40
C TYR A 234 3.26 5.41 -14.43
N ASN A 235 3.87 4.58 -13.59
CA ASN A 235 3.21 3.95 -12.48
C ASN A 235 4.19 3.78 -11.33
N HIS A 236 3.64 3.75 -10.12
CA HIS A 236 4.35 3.31 -8.94
C HIS A 236 3.55 2.21 -8.26
N THR A 237 4.27 1.33 -7.57
CA THR A 237 3.66 0.22 -6.84
C THR A 237 4.18 0.18 -5.42
N MET A 238 3.28 -0.11 -4.48
CA MET A 238 3.52 -0.32 -3.06
C MET A 238 3.05 -1.74 -2.71
N ILE A 239 3.71 -2.37 -1.75
CA ILE A 239 3.35 -3.67 -1.22
C ILE A 239 3.03 -3.57 0.27
N LEU A 240 1.95 -4.23 0.66
CA LEU A 240 1.62 -4.62 2.00
C LEU A 240 1.91 -6.11 2.11
N PHE A 241 2.90 -6.48 2.92
CA PHE A 241 3.23 -7.87 3.24
C PHE A 241 2.78 -8.19 4.66
N TYR A 242 2.27 -9.40 4.88
CA TYR A 242 1.84 -9.90 6.19
C TYR A 242 2.58 -11.17 6.59
N SER A 243 2.92 -11.28 7.88
CA SER A 243 3.34 -12.53 8.50
C SER A 243 2.73 -12.68 9.88
N SER A 244 2.35 -13.90 10.24
CA SER A 244 1.86 -14.30 11.56
C SER A 244 2.97 -14.73 12.53
N ASN A 245 4.23 -14.73 12.10
CA ASN A 245 5.37 -15.31 12.85
C ASN A 245 6.31 -14.25 13.45
N GLY A 246 5.84 -13.01 13.59
CA GLY A 246 6.58 -11.92 14.21
C GLY A 246 7.57 -11.21 13.30
N ILE A 247 8.15 -10.12 13.82
CA ILE A 247 8.87 -9.11 13.03
C ILE A 247 10.07 -9.70 12.30
N ASN A 248 10.86 -10.55 12.96
CA ASN A 248 12.07 -11.11 12.38
C ASN A 248 11.78 -12.03 11.18
N ASP A 249 10.74 -12.85 11.30
CA ASP A 249 10.32 -13.73 10.22
C ASP A 249 9.63 -12.93 9.10
N ALA A 250 8.82 -11.94 9.47
CA ALA A 250 8.19 -11.03 8.52
C ALA A 250 9.22 -10.33 7.62
N LEU A 251 10.27 -9.74 8.20
CA LEU A 251 11.33 -9.07 7.46
C LEU A 251 12.10 -10.04 6.55
N ARG A 252 12.37 -11.26 7.02
CA ARG A 252 13.05 -12.30 6.23
C ARG A 252 12.21 -12.73 5.03
N GLN A 253 10.92 -13.01 5.24
CA GLN A 253 10.01 -13.41 4.18
C GLN A 253 9.79 -12.29 3.18
N TYR A 254 9.59 -11.06 3.66
CA TYR A 254 9.52 -9.88 2.82
C TYR A 254 10.77 -9.71 1.94
N GLY A 255 11.96 -9.84 2.53
CA GLY A 255 13.22 -9.81 1.79
C GLY A 255 13.30 -10.89 0.69
N ASN A 256 12.85 -12.11 0.98
CA ASN A 256 12.79 -13.19 -0.02
C ASN A 256 11.79 -12.87 -1.16
N ILE A 257 10.65 -12.27 -0.85
CA ILE A 257 9.68 -11.81 -1.86
C ILE A 257 10.30 -10.76 -2.78
N MET A 258 10.99 -9.78 -2.21
CA MET A 258 11.68 -8.75 -3.00
C MET A 258 12.79 -9.36 -3.86
N GLN A 259 13.55 -10.32 -3.34
CA GLN A 259 14.56 -11.05 -4.12
C GLN A 259 13.94 -11.78 -5.31
N ARG A 260 12.82 -12.48 -5.09
CA ARG A 260 12.08 -13.18 -6.15
C ARG A 260 11.53 -12.19 -7.19
N ALA A 261 10.90 -11.09 -6.76
CA ALA A 261 10.34 -10.05 -7.63
C ALA A 261 11.34 -9.49 -8.65
N TYR A 262 12.61 -9.41 -8.25
CA TYR A 262 13.68 -8.78 -9.03
C TYR A 262 14.70 -9.78 -9.58
N ASN A 263 14.39 -11.08 -9.51
CA ASN A 263 15.28 -12.16 -9.92
C ASN A 263 16.71 -11.98 -9.37
N ARG A 264 16.80 -11.68 -8.08
CA ARG A 264 18.05 -11.53 -7.33
C ARG A 264 18.27 -12.75 -6.45
N ASP A 265 19.49 -13.24 -6.45
CA ASP A 265 19.93 -14.28 -5.52
C ASP A 265 20.75 -13.66 -4.36
N LYS A 266 21.10 -14.49 -3.38
CA LYS A 266 21.95 -14.09 -2.24
C LYS A 266 23.44 -14.08 -2.58
N GLN A 267 23.81 -14.35 -3.84
CA GLN A 267 25.20 -14.36 -4.24
C GLN A 267 25.61 -12.94 -4.61
N TYR A 268 26.49 -12.36 -3.79
CA TYR A 268 27.20 -11.15 -4.15
C TYR A 268 27.97 -11.41 -5.45
N ARG A 269 27.57 -10.73 -6.53
CA ARG A 269 28.35 -10.68 -7.78
C ARG A 269 29.22 -9.43 -7.77
#